data_AF-A0A941I8C7-F1
#
_entry.id   AF-A0A941I8C7-F1
#
_cell.length_a   1.000
_cell.length_b   1.000
_cell.length_c   1.000
_cell.angle_alpha   90.00
_cell.angle_beta   90.00
_cell.angle_gamma   90.00
#
_symmetry.space_group_name_H-M   'P 1'
#
loop_
_entity.id
_entity.type
_entity.pdbx_description
1 polymer ?
#
loop_
_entity_poly.entity_id
_entity_poly.type
_entity_poly.pdbx_seq_one_letter_code
_entity_poly.pdbx_strand_id
1 'polypeptide(L)'
;MRRHFNLTKIYPLVQSEFDKRLAACAEHDPALLKQIRHLFTAELNALKTNAEWAEFTIAFYGDIGCGKSSIIEALRISLAEAGKQEERQAFVASSQASTLTLAGYQKALRARNAARQELMTFQTELGVVEHQAKVAELNATEQRQALRQKLAQKLDNAAIWSKLRYRLRPPPEKQQLLDMAKQWKNERVTERRRIVKMREQLPALHDQSAVTEIVLAQFTRKRDALKKICDGNIIGDGGKPQTTQPQFYHFATRWGRFRITDLGGTGLPSQIAAVQNLQALKQAHAVFYVVNDAIMPTPAALEKLRKHLQDQTEIRLIVNWQSNTLAQWKKRLESPKIQHRVQSLDTMMRQQFGEHYHGMLTIAAKPAFYSVAACLPPFGNEEQQQQHFLSQHTPEELMALSGLNTLVQTLCNKMLHNASAKVRKTNIHKADCLLRNAIIALDSARHDQQPQVA
;
A
#
# COMPACT_ATOMS: atom_id res chain seq x y z
N MET A 1 -8.30 -42.63 18.69
CA MET A 1 -9.53 -41.81 18.60
C MET A 1 -9.43 -40.63 19.57
N ARG A 2 -9.10 -39.44 19.07
CA ARG A 2 -9.05 -38.21 19.88
C ARG A 2 -10.49 -37.83 20.23
N ARG A 3 -10.91 -38.09 21.48
CA ARG A 3 -12.16 -37.53 22.03
C ARG A 3 -12.09 -36.02 21.79
N HIS A 4 -12.87 -35.52 20.84
CA HIS A 4 -13.12 -34.10 20.71
C HIS A 4 -13.83 -33.73 22.01
N PHE A 5 -13.06 -33.25 22.99
CA PHE A 5 -13.65 -32.57 24.13
C PHE A 5 -14.46 -31.43 23.50
N ASN A 6 -15.78 -31.55 23.54
CA ASN A 6 -16.64 -30.59 22.89
C ASN A 6 -16.63 -29.35 23.79
N LEU A 7 -15.69 -28.44 23.54
CA LEU A 7 -15.35 -27.32 24.43
C LEU A 7 -16.50 -26.30 24.55
N THR A 8 -17.50 -26.38 23.68
CA THR A 8 -18.79 -25.70 23.85
C THR A 8 -19.57 -26.16 25.09
N LYS A 9 -19.26 -27.33 25.65
CA LYS A 9 -19.84 -27.84 26.91
C LYS A 9 -19.31 -27.12 28.15
N ILE A 10 -18.22 -26.35 28.06
CA ILE A 10 -17.70 -25.58 29.21
C ILE A 10 -18.67 -24.45 29.57
N TYR A 11 -19.23 -23.76 28.58
CA TYR A 11 -20.09 -22.61 28.88
C TYR A 11 -21.39 -22.99 29.60
N PRO A 12 -22.10 -24.08 29.26
CA PRO A 12 -23.21 -24.58 30.08
C PRO A 12 -22.80 -24.92 31.51
N LEU A 13 -21.61 -25.47 31.73
CA LEU A 13 -21.10 -25.78 33.08
C LEU A 13 -20.83 -24.50 33.88
N VAL A 14 -20.17 -23.52 33.25
CA VAL A 14 -19.89 -22.20 33.84
C VAL A 14 -21.19 -21.45 34.17
N GLN A 15 -22.16 -21.47 33.25
CA GLN A 15 -23.48 -20.89 33.47
C GLN A 15 -24.20 -21.58 34.64
N SER A 16 -24.22 -22.92 34.65
CA SER A 16 -24.87 -23.70 35.70
C SER A 16 -24.25 -23.44 37.08
N GLU A 17 -22.93 -23.32 37.18
CA GLU A 17 -22.27 -23.00 38.44
C GLU A 17 -22.57 -21.57 38.90
N PHE A 18 -22.56 -20.60 37.98
CA PHE A 18 -22.97 -19.23 38.28
C PHE A 18 -24.43 -19.17 38.77
N ASP A 19 -25.36 -19.84 38.09
CA ASP A 19 -26.78 -19.84 38.46
C ASP A 19 -27.00 -20.44 39.85
N LYS A 20 -26.27 -21.50 40.21
CA LYS A 20 -26.29 -22.07 41.58
C LYS A 20 -25.84 -21.05 42.63
N ARG A 21 -24.74 -20.35 42.36
CA ARG A 21 -24.19 -19.33 43.28
C ARG A 21 -25.12 -18.13 43.40
N LEU A 22 -25.71 -17.69 42.29
CA LEU A 22 -26.69 -16.62 42.27
C LEU A 22 -27.95 -16.98 43.08
N ALA A 23 -28.44 -18.21 42.95
CA ALA A 23 -29.58 -18.71 43.71
C ALA A 23 -29.32 -18.73 45.23
N ALA A 24 -28.09 -19.02 45.65
CA ALA A 24 -27.68 -18.95 47.05
C ALA A 24 -27.67 -17.51 47.62
N CYS A 25 -27.74 -16.49 46.77
CA CYS A 25 -27.76 -15.07 47.13
C CYS A 25 -29.16 -14.44 47.00
N ALA A 26 -30.23 -15.23 46.80
CA ALA A 26 -31.56 -14.73 46.45
C ALA A 26 -32.21 -13.76 47.47
N GLU A 27 -31.72 -13.74 48.72
CA GLU A 27 -32.21 -12.87 49.80
C GLU A 27 -31.57 -11.46 49.81
N HIS A 28 -30.57 -11.20 48.94
CA HIS A 28 -29.85 -9.93 48.86
C HIS A 28 -30.45 -8.93 47.87
N ASP A 29 -29.87 -7.73 47.76
CA ASP A 29 -30.37 -6.64 46.90
C ASP A 29 -30.67 -7.12 45.45
N PRO A 30 -31.95 -7.21 45.06
CA PRO A 30 -32.35 -7.75 43.77
C PRO A 30 -31.89 -6.88 42.59
N ALA A 31 -31.65 -5.59 42.79
CA ALA A 31 -31.15 -4.70 41.74
C ALA A 31 -29.68 -5.00 41.40
N LEU A 32 -28.84 -5.15 42.44
CA LEU A 32 -27.43 -5.51 42.29
C LEU A 32 -27.26 -6.91 41.68
N LEU A 33 -28.01 -7.91 42.16
CA LEU A 33 -27.98 -9.27 41.62
C LEU A 33 -28.38 -9.32 40.14
N LYS A 34 -29.38 -8.52 39.74
CA LYS A 34 -29.77 -8.37 38.33
C LYS A 34 -28.64 -7.77 37.49
N GLN A 35 -27.92 -6.78 38.02
CA GLN A 35 -26.77 -6.17 37.34
C GLN A 35 -25.62 -7.17 37.17
N ILE A 36 -25.25 -7.91 38.22
CA ILE A 36 -24.20 -8.94 38.17
C ILE A 36 -24.58 -10.02 37.15
N ARG A 37 -25.82 -10.51 37.18
CA ARG A 37 -26.32 -11.49 36.19
C ARG A 37 -26.23 -10.94 34.77
N HIS A 38 -26.64 -9.69 34.55
CA HIS A 38 -26.57 -9.07 33.23
C HIS A 38 -25.12 -8.99 32.73
N LEU A 39 -24.19 -8.51 33.56
CA LEU A 39 -22.76 -8.41 33.23
C LEU A 39 -22.15 -9.78 32.92
N PHE A 40 -22.37 -10.77 33.80
CA PHE A 40 -21.88 -12.13 33.58
C PHE A 40 -22.42 -12.74 32.28
N THR A 41 -23.72 -12.60 32.02
CA THR A 41 -24.35 -13.14 30.81
C THR A 41 -23.79 -12.46 29.56
N ALA A 42 -23.59 -11.14 29.60
CA ALA A 42 -23.00 -10.38 28.50
C ALA A 42 -21.55 -10.82 28.23
N GLU A 43 -20.73 -10.96 29.27
CA GLU A 43 -19.34 -11.40 29.15
C GLU A 43 -19.21 -12.87 28.72
N LEU A 44 -20.06 -13.76 29.23
CA LEU A 44 -20.11 -15.17 28.81
C LEU A 44 -20.49 -15.28 27.33
N ASN A 45 -21.47 -14.49 26.89
CA ASN A 45 -21.85 -14.45 25.48
C ASN A 45 -20.71 -13.86 24.63
N ALA A 46 -20.04 -12.80 25.10
CA ALA A 46 -18.87 -12.26 24.40
C ALA A 46 -17.72 -13.28 24.31
N LEU A 47 -17.50 -14.12 25.33
CA LEU A 47 -16.54 -15.22 25.26
C LEU A 47 -16.98 -16.29 24.26
N LYS A 48 -18.26 -16.66 24.23
CA LYS A 48 -18.79 -17.63 23.24
C LYS A 48 -18.61 -17.15 21.81
N THR A 49 -18.87 -15.87 21.55
CA THR A 49 -18.82 -15.31 20.19
C THR A 49 -17.39 -15.04 19.73
N ASN A 50 -16.46 -14.73 20.63
CA ASN A 50 -15.11 -14.32 20.28
C ASN A 50 -14.02 -15.38 20.51
N ALA A 51 -14.32 -16.48 21.21
CA ALA A 51 -13.31 -17.50 21.45
C ALA A 51 -13.06 -18.33 20.19
N GLU A 52 -11.81 -18.29 19.73
CA GLU A 52 -11.33 -19.21 18.70
C GLU A 52 -10.87 -20.51 19.37
N TRP A 53 -11.44 -21.63 18.94
CA TRP A 53 -11.24 -22.96 19.56
C TRP A 53 -10.56 -23.96 18.63
N ALA A 54 -10.59 -23.73 17.31
CA ALA A 54 -10.09 -24.67 16.32
C ALA A 54 -8.62 -24.37 15.97
N GLU A 55 -8.27 -23.09 15.84
CA GLU A 55 -6.97 -22.67 15.33
C GLU A 55 -6.24 -21.72 16.29
N PHE A 56 -4.93 -21.93 16.45
CA PHE A 56 -4.12 -20.97 17.20
C PHE A 56 -4.03 -19.67 16.40
N THR A 57 -4.55 -18.57 16.97
CA THR A 57 -4.64 -17.28 16.27
C THR A 57 -3.52 -16.35 16.71
N ILE A 58 -2.80 -15.80 15.75
CA ILE A 58 -1.70 -14.85 15.95
C ILE A 58 -2.07 -13.54 15.29
N ALA A 59 -2.26 -12.49 16.08
CA ALA A 59 -2.57 -11.17 15.54
C ALA A 59 -1.31 -10.34 15.33
N PHE A 60 -1.21 -9.68 14.19
CA PHE A 60 -0.21 -8.66 13.92
C PHE A 60 -0.82 -7.29 14.18
N TYR A 61 -0.27 -6.59 15.18
CA TYR A 61 -0.72 -5.27 15.60
C TYR A 61 0.43 -4.26 15.47
N GLY A 62 0.15 -3.04 15.04
CA GLY A 62 1.19 -2.02 14.87
C GLY A 62 0.70 -0.83 14.05
N ASP A 63 1.39 0.30 14.17
CA ASP A 63 1.04 1.56 13.52
C ASP A 63 1.16 1.48 11.98
N ILE A 64 0.57 2.47 11.30
CA ILE A 64 0.65 2.58 9.84
C ILE A 64 2.12 2.75 9.43
N GLY A 65 2.56 2.00 8.43
CA GLY A 65 3.94 2.07 7.93
C GLY A 65 4.98 1.32 8.77
N CYS A 66 4.58 0.57 9.81
CA CYS A 66 5.54 -0.23 10.60
C CYS A 66 6.16 -1.41 9.83
N GLY A 67 5.64 -1.76 8.65
CA GLY A 67 6.09 -2.88 7.81
C GLY A 67 5.40 -4.21 8.09
N LYS A 68 4.31 -4.20 8.86
CA LYS A 68 3.46 -5.37 9.15
C LYS A 68 3.11 -6.19 7.92
N SER A 69 2.52 -5.59 6.88
CA SER A 69 2.09 -6.32 5.69
C SER A 69 3.25 -6.97 4.94
N SER A 70 4.44 -6.36 4.94
CA SER A 70 5.64 -6.95 4.34
C SER A 70 6.09 -8.20 5.10
N ILE A 71 6.00 -8.19 6.44
CA ILE A 71 6.33 -9.36 7.28
C ILE A 71 5.29 -10.47 7.06
N ILE A 72 4.00 -10.12 7.08
CA ILE A 72 2.92 -11.07 6.85
C ILE A 72 3.06 -11.71 5.47
N GLU A 73 3.29 -10.92 4.42
CA GLU A 73 3.47 -11.44 3.07
C GLU A 73 4.68 -12.39 2.97
N ALA A 74 5.80 -12.03 3.58
CA ALA A 74 6.97 -12.91 3.66
C ALA A 74 6.65 -14.24 4.37
N LEU A 75 5.85 -14.21 5.44
CA LEU A 75 5.41 -15.42 6.15
C LEU A 75 4.40 -16.26 5.35
N ARG A 76 3.41 -15.62 4.69
CA ARG A 76 2.45 -16.28 3.80
C ARG A 76 3.17 -17.12 2.75
N ILE A 77 4.21 -16.53 2.16
CA ILE A 77 5.08 -17.18 1.19
C ILE A 77 5.91 -18.30 1.84
N SER A 78 6.68 -17.98 2.89
CA SER A 78 7.66 -18.90 3.48
C SER A 78 7.03 -20.15 4.10
N LEU A 79 5.78 -20.03 4.56
CA LEU A 79 5.03 -21.11 5.21
C LEU A 79 4.04 -21.78 4.27
N ALA A 80 4.07 -21.44 2.98
CA ALA A 80 3.20 -21.98 1.94
C ALA A 80 1.70 -21.90 2.30
N GLU A 81 1.22 -20.71 2.63
CA GLU A 81 -0.21 -20.45 2.82
C GLU A 81 -1.01 -20.85 1.57
N ALA A 82 -2.09 -21.61 1.74
CA ALA A 82 -2.87 -22.17 0.62
C ALA A 82 -3.36 -21.08 -0.35
N GLY A 83 -3.97 -20.00 0.17
CA GLY A 83 -4.42 -18.87 -0.65
C GLY A 83 -3.29 -18.20 -1.41
N LYS A 84 -2.13 -17.98 -0.77
CA LYS A 84 -0.94 -17.45 -1.47
C LYS A 84 -0.43 -18.37 -2.57
N GLN A 85 -0.48 -19.68 -2.37
CA GLN A 85 -0.08 -20.65 -3.41
C GLN A 85 -1.02 -20.57 -4.61
N GLU A 86 -2.34 -20.46 -4.40
CA GLU A 86 -3.32 -20.26 -5.47
C GLU A 86 -3.09 -18.95 -6.22
N GLU A 87 -2.86 -17.84 -5.50
CA GLU A 87 -2.50 -16.54 -6.10
C GLU A 87 -1.25 -16.65 -7.00
N ARG A 88 -0.21 -17.32 -6.52
CA ARG A 88 1.05 -17.53 -7.27
C ARG A 88 0.88 -18.42 -8.48
N GLN A 89 0.09 -19.50 -8.38
CA GLN A 89 -0.23 -20.35 -9.53
C GLN A 89 -0.99 -19.55 -10.61
N ALA A 90 -1.96 -18.75 -10.20
CA ALA A 90 -2.68 -17.86 -11.11
C ALA A 90 -1.77 -16.81 -11.76
N PHE A 91 -0.81 -16.27 -10.99
CA PHE A 91 0.21 -15.35 -11.51
C PHE A 91 1.07 -16.02 -12.57
N VAL A 92 1.61 -17.21 -12.29
CA VAL A 92 2.46 -17.96 -13.23
C VAL A 92 1.69 -18.30 -14.50
N ALA A 93 0.45 -18.79 -14.38
CA ALA A 93 -0.40 -19.09 -15.54
C ALA A 93 -0.67 -17.85 -16.40
N SER A 94 -0.98 -16.72 -15.76
CA SER A 94 -1.23 -15.43 -16.44
C SER A 94 0.03 -14.83 -17.06
N SER A 95 1.19 -15.04 -16.43
CA SER A 95 2.50 -14.58 -16.90
C SER A 95 2.98 -15.40 -18.10
N GLN A 96 2.88 -16.73 -18.06
CA GLN A 96 3.26 -17.62 -19.16
C GLN A 96 2.38 -17.43 -20.41
N ALA A 97 1.10 -17.15 -20.24
CA ALA A 97 0.21 -16.79 -21.34
C ALA A 97 0.52 -15.41 -21.95
N SER A 98 1.41 -14.63 -21.32
CA SER A 98 1.72 -13.26 -21.72
C SER A 98 3.09 -13.14 -22.40
N THR A 99 3.14 -12.39 -23.51
CA THR A 99 4.40 -12.01 -24.21
C THR A 99 5.17 -10.88 -23.52
N LEU A 100 5.03 -10.74 -22.19
CA LEU A 100 5.62 -9.65 -21.41
C LEU A 100 7.13 -9.87 -21.22
N THR A 101 7.96 -9.33 -22.11
CA THR A 101 9.43 -9.35 -21.98
C THR A 101 9.99 -7.95 -21.71
N LEU A 102 11.09 -7.88 -20.95
CA LEU A 102 11.74 -6.59 -20.60
C LEU A 102 12.19 -5.87 -21.85
N ALA A 103 12.81 -6.62 -22.77
CA ALA A 103 13.21 -6.12 -24.07
C ALA A 103 12.01 -5.59 -24.87
N GLY A 104 10.88 -6.30 -24.86
CA GLY A 104 9.64 -5.87 -25.52
C GLY A 104 9.08 -4.57 -24.94
N TYR A 105 9.00 -4.47 -23.61
CA TYR A 105 8.54 -3.27 -22.93
C TYR A 105 9.45 -2.07 -23.16
N GLN A 106 10.78 -2.24 -23.02
CA GLN A 106 11.76 -1.19 -23.27
C GLN A 106 11.72 -0.73 -24.74
N LYS A 107 11.56 -1.65 -25.69
CA LYS A 107 11.39 -1.32 -27.11
C LYS A 107 10.12 -0.50 -27.34
N ALA A 108 8.99 -0.90 -26.77
CA ALA A 108 7.74 -0.15 -26.86
C ALA A 108 7.86 1.26 -26.24
N LEU A 109 8.51 1.37 -25.07
CA LEU A 109 8.73 2.66 -24.40
C LEU A 109 9.63 3.60 -25.24
N ARG A 110 10.72 3.08 -25.79
CA ARG A 110 11.61 3.85 -26.69
C ARG A 110 10.88 4.29 -27.95
N ALA A 111 10.12 3.40 -28.57
CA ALA A 111 9.32 3.72 -29.77
C ALA A 111 8.30 4.82 -29.49
N ARG A 112 7.57 4.74 -28.36
CA ARG A 112 6.65 5.81 -27.94
C ARG A 112 7.36 7.14 -27.73
N ASN A 113 8.49 7.13 -27.02
CA ASN A 113 9.25 8.36 -26.76
C ASN A 113 9.73 9.01 -28.05
N ALA A 114 10.27 8.22 -28.97
CA ALA A 114 10.72 8.69 -30.27
C ALA A 114 9.57 9.28 -31.10
N ALA A 115 8.46 8.55 -31.24
CA ALA A 115 7.29 9.03 -32.01
C ALA A 115 6.68 10.30 -31.41
N ARG A 116 6.59 10.39 -30.08
CA ARG A 116 6.08 11.59 -29.39
C ARG A 116 7.02 12.78 -29.56
N GLN A 117 8.33 12.55 -29.51
CA GLN A 117 9.32 13.61 -29.74
C GLN A 117 9.27 14.10 -31.19
N GLU A 118 9.19 13.19 -32.17
CA GLU A 118 9.06 13.50 -33.59
C GLU A 118 7.78 14.30 -33.88
N LEU A 119 6.65 13.88 -33.32
CA LEU A 119 5.39 14.62 -33.41
C LEU A 119 5.54 16.04 -32.84
N MET A 120 6.15 16.17 -31.67
CA MET A 120 6.34 17.45 -31.01
C MET A 120 7.25 18.37 -31.83
N THR A 121 8.39 17.87 -32.34
CA THR A 121 9.29 18.66 -33.18
C THR A 121 8.60 19.09 -34.46
N PHE A 122 7.86 18.19 -35.12
CA PHE A 122 7.14 18.50 -36.34
C PHE A 122 6.03 19.54 -36.12
N GLN A 123 5.28 19.44 -35.02
CA GLN A 123 4.29 20.45 -34.63
C GLN A 123 4.92 21.81 -34.36
N THR A 124 6.09 21.84 -33.69
CA THR A 124 6.81 23.10 -33.46
C THR A 124 7.33 23.70 -34.76
N GLU A 125 7.88 22.90 -35.68
CA GLU A 125 8.32 23.36 -36.99
C GLU A 125 7.17 23.92 -37.82
N LEU A 126 6.03 23.21 -37.86
CA LEU A 126 4.83 23.68 -38.53
C LEU A 126 4.36 25.02 -37.93
N GLY A 127 4.34 25.14 -36.61
CA GLY A 127 3.98 26.39 -35.93
C GLY A 127 4.93 27.55 -36.26
N VAL A 128 6.23 27.30 -36.34
CA VAL A 128 7.23 28.30 -36.75
C VAL A 128 7.00 28.74 -38.20
N VAL A 129 6.79 27.79 -39.12
CA VAL A 129 6.55 28.07 -40.54
C VAL A 129 5.25 28.86 -40.72
N GLU A 130 4.16 28.46 -40.05
CA GLU A 130 2.88 29.18 -40.07
C GLU A 130 3.01 30.60 -39.52
N HIS A 131 3.76 30.78 -38.43
CA HIS A 131 4.03 32.09 -37.86
C HIS A 131 4.86 32.96 -38.81
N GLN A 132 5.94 32.43 -39.39
CA GLN A 132 6.78 33.13 -40.37
C GLN A 132 5.98 33.55 -41.59
N ALA A 133 5.12 32.68 -42.12
CA ALA A 133 4.25 33.00 -43.25
C ALA A 133 3.29 34.16 -42.91
N LYS A 134 2.75 34.18 -41.69
CA LYS A 134 1.87 35.26 -41.22
C LYS A 134 2.62 36.58 -41.05
N VAL A 135 3.83 36.55 -40.48
CA VAL A 135 4.69 37.74 -40.33
C VAL A 135 5.09 38.29 -41.71
N ALA A 136 5.48 37.42 -42.64
CA ALA A 136 5.80 37.82 -44.00
C ALA A 136 4.60 38.49 -44.69
N GLU A 137 3.38 38.00 -44.46
CA GLU A 137 2.17 38.60 -45.02
C GLU A 137 1.92 40.01 -44.48
N LEU A 138 2.08 40.20 -43.17
CA LEU A 138 2.00 41.53 -42.55
C LEU A 138 3.06 42.48 -43.12
N ASN A 139 4.32 42.07 -43.15
CA ASN A 139 5.42 42.88 -43.68
C ASN A 139 5.19 43.27 -45.16
N ALA A 140 4.74 42.33 -45.99
CA ALA A 140 4.43 42.61 -47.39
C ALA A 140 3.25 43.59 -47.54
N THR A 141 2.25 43.54 -46.65
CA THR A 141 1.15 44.51 -46.66
C THR A 141 1.61 45.91 -46.27
N GLU A 142 2.45 46.04 -45.23
CA GLU A 142 3.01 47.31 -44.79
C GLU A 142 3.88 47.96 -45.87
N GLN A 143 4.80 47.18 -46.48
CA GLN A 143 5.66 47.68 -47.55
C GLN A 143 4.85 48.17 -48.77
N ARG A 144 3.79 47.45 -49.14
CA ARG A 144 2.88 47.89 -50.21
C ARG A 144 2.14 49.17 -49.86
N GLN A 145 1.69 49.32 -48.61
CA GLN A 145 1.04 50.55 -48.17
C GLN A 145 2.02 51.73 -48.21
N ALA A 146 3.25 51.55 -47.70
CA ALA A 146 4.29 52.57 -47.75
C ALA A 146 4.64 53.00 -49.18
N LEU A 147 4.78 52.05 -50.12
CA LEU A 147 5.01 52.34 -51.53
C LEU A 147 3.81 53.04 -52.20
N ARG A 148 2.58 52.64 -51.86
CA ARG A 148 1.37 53.34 -52.34
C ARG A 148 1.32 54.78 -51.85
N GLN A 149 1.65 55.02 -50.58
CA GLN A 149 1.72 56.37 -50.02
C GLN A 149 2.80 57.21 -50.71
N LYS A 150 4.01 56.65 -50.92
CA LYS A 150 5.07 57.33 -51.67
C LYS A 150 4.67 57.66 -53.11
N LEU A 151 4.00 56.72 -53.79
CA LEU A 151 3.48 56.93 -55.15
C LEU A 151 2.41 58.02 -55.17
N ALA A 152 1.46 58.02 -54.22
CA ALA A 152 0.43 59.04 -54.10
C ALA A 152 1.04 60.43 -53.88
N GLN A 153 1.95 60.57 -52.92
CA GLN A 153 2.69 61.82 -52.67
C GLN A 153 3.45 62.31 -53.91
N LYS A 154 4.12 61.41 -54.64
CA LYS A 154 4.82 61.75 -55.89
C LYS A 154 3.89 62.20 -57.00
N LEU A 155 2.71 61.60 -57.10
CA LEU A 155 1.69 61.99 -58.09
C LEU A 155 1.03 63.33 -57.72
N ASP A 156 0.77 63.57 -56.44
CA ASP A 156 0.18 64.82 -55.95
C ASP A 156 1.13 66.01 -56.14
N ASN A 157 2.43 65.83 -55.82
CA ASN A 157 3.46 66.87 -55.94
C ASN A 157 4.00 67.07 -57.38
N ALA A 158 3.50 66.33 -58.38
CA ALA A 158 3.98 66.40 -59.76
C ALA A 158 3.27 67.47 -60.62
N ALA A 159 4.06 68.24 -61.38
CA ALA A 159 3.56 69.18 -62.39
C ALA A 159 2.76 68.50 -63.53
N ILE A 160 1.91 69.25 -64.23
CA ILE A 160 0.98 68.73 -65.26
C ILE A 160 1.72 67.99 -66.40
N TRP A 161 2.90 68.50 -66.81
CA TRP A 161 3.74 67.87 -67.85
C TRP A 161 4.39 66.55 -67.41
N SER A 162 4.75 66.40 -66.13
CA SER A 162 5.25 65.12 -65.61
C SER A 162 4.14 64.09 -65.45
N LYS A 163 2.90 64.51 -65.10
CA LYS A 163 1.71 63.65 -65.13
C LYS A 163 1.40 63.12 -66.55
N LEU A 164 1.57 63.95 -67.58
CA LEU A 164 1.45 63.54 -68.99
C LEU A 164 2.55 62.54 -69.39
N ARG A 165 3.80 62.75 -68.95
CA ARG A 165 4.93 61.81 -69.16
C ARG A 165 4.70 60.46 -68.48
N TYR A 166 4.14 60.45 -67.27
CA TYR A 166 3.83 59.22 -66.54
C TYR A 166 2.73 58.37 -67.19
N ARG A 167 1.92 58.98 -68.07
CA ARG A 167 0.90 58.30 -68.88
C ARG A 167 1.52 57.47 -70.01
N LEU A 168 2.66 57.92 -70.55
CA LEU A 168 3.42 57.21 -71.59
C LEU A 168 4.46 56.25 -70.99
N ARG A 169 5.04 56.56 -69.83
CA ARG A 169 5.99 55.68 -69.11
C ARG A 169 5.74 55.74 -67.60
N PRO A 170 5.22 54.67 -66.97
CA PRO A 170 4.83 54.70 -65.57
C PRO A 170 6.03 55.01 -64.65
N PRO A 171 5.79 55.66 -63.49
CA PRO A 171 6.84 55.95 -62.52
C PRO A 171 7.42 54.64 -61.94
N PRO A 172 8.71 54.64 -61.54
CA PRO A 172 9.40 53.45 -61.09
C PRO A 172 8.72 52.79 -59.87
N GLU A 173 8.06 53.56 -59.00
CA GLU A 173 7.32 53.05 -57.83
C GLU A 173 6.10 52.20 -58.23
N LYS A 174 5.44 52.53 -59.37
CA LYS A 174 4.33 51.74 -59.90
C LYS A 174 4.82 50.41 -60.46
N GLN A 175 6.00 50.40 -61.06
CA GLN A 175 6.64 49.18 -61.56
C GLN A 175 7.13 48.30 -60.40
N GLN A 176 7.74 48.89 -59.37
CA GLN A 176 8.11 48.21 -58.12
C GLN A 176 6.89 47.57 -57.42
N LEU A 177 5.75 48.26 -57.36
CA LEU A 177 4.51 47.68 -56.80
C LEU A 177 4.02 46.45 -57.58
N LEU A 178 4.13 46.48 -58.92
CA LEU A 178 3.74 45.35 -59.78
C LEU A 178 4.71 44.16 -59.61
N ASP A 179 6.01 44.44 -59.54
CA ASP A 179 7.04 43.41 -59.38
C ASP A 179 6.97 42.76 -57.99
N MET A 180 6.79 43.56 -56.93
CA MET A 180 6.54 43.04 -55.58
C MET A 180 5.23 42.25 -55.48
N ALA A 181 4.18 42.66 -56.20
CA ALA A 181 2.94 41.90 -56.23
C ALA A 181 3.12 40.52 -56.89
N LYS A 182 3.93 40.44 -57.96
CA LYS A 182 4.28 39.17 -58.61
C LYS A 182 5.16 38.29 -57.72
N GLN A 183 6.22 38.85 -57.14
CA GLN A 183 7.13 38.14 -56.23
C GLN A 183 6.38 37.55 -55.04
N TRP A 184 5.60 38.37 -54.35
CA TRP A 184 4.78 37.92 -53.22
C TRP A 184 3.76 36.86 -53.61
N LYS A 185 3.13 36.99 -54.78
CA LYS A 185 2.17 35.97 -55.25
C LYS A 185 2.85 34.62 -55.40
N ASN A 186 4.07 34.59 -55.92
CA ASN A 186 4.84 33.36 -56.07
C ASN A 186 5.28 32.80 -54.70
N GLU A 187 5.85 33.64 -53.82
CA GLU A 187 6.27 33.27 -52.46
C GLU A 187 5.10 32.73 -51.62
N ARG A 188 3.93 33.38 -51.69
CA ARG A 188 2.75 32.94 -50.96
C ARG A 188 2.22 31.60 -51.48
N VAL A 189 2.36 31.32 -52.78
CA VAL A 189 2.00 30.02 -53.35
C VAL A 189 2.98 28.94 -52.90
N THR A 190 4.29 29.21 -52.88
CA THR A 190 5.29 28.26 -52.41
C THR A 190 5.14 27.95 -50.92
N GLU A 191 4.93 28.98 -50.09
CA GLU A 191 4.80 28.81 -48.64
C GLU A 191 3.51 28.09 -48.27
N ARG A 192 2.38 28.44 -48.91
CA ARG A 192 1.12 27.71 -48.73
C ARG A 192 1.25 26.25 -49.15
N ARG A 193 1.93 25.96 -50.26
CA ARG A 193 2.19 24.56 -50.67
C ARG A 193 3.02 23.82 -49.62
N ARG A 194 4.02 24.47 -49.02
CA ARG A 194 4.83 23.89 -47.95
C ARG A 194 3.98 23.57 -46.71
N ILE A 195 3.19 24.53 -46.23
CA ILE A 195 2.30 24.35 -45.06
C ILE A 195 1.28 23.25 -45.33
N VAL A 196 0.64 23.23 -46.52
CA VAL A 196 -0.32 22.17 -46.88
C VAL A 196 0.34 20.81 -46.88
N LYS A 197 1.52 20.65 -47.50
CA LYS A 197 2.28 19.39 -47.47
C LYS A 197 2.63 18.95 -46.05
N MET A 198 3.06 19.87 -45.19
CA MET A 198 3.35 19.55 -43.79
C MET A 198 2.07 19.14 -43.04
N ARG A 199 0.95 19.82 -43.25
CA ARG A 199 -0.36 19.45 -42.68
C ARG A 199 -0.87 18.10 -43.18
N GLU A 200 -0.57 17.71 -44.42
CA GLU A 200 -0.91 16.39 -44.97
C GLU A 200 -0.09 15.27 -44.32
N GLN A 201 1.15 15.54 -43.88
CA GLN A 201 2.00 14.57 -43.17
C GLN A 201 1.63 14.44 -41.69
N LEU A 202 0.98 15.45 -41.11
CA LEU A 202 0.68 15.53 -39.69
C LEU A 202 -0.23 14.38 -39.19
N PRO A 203 -1.30 13.94 -39.90
CA PRO A 203 -2.10 12.78 -39.49
C PRO A 203 -1.30 11.49 -39.39
N ALA A 204 -0.38 11.23 -40.35
CA ALA A 204 0.43 10.01 -40.34
C ALA A 204 1.33 9.92 -39.11
N LEU A 205 1.92 11.05 -38.68
CA LEU A 205 2.70 11.11 -37.44
C LEU A 205 1.83 10.94 -36.19
N HIS A 206 0.60 11.49 -36.19
CA HIS A 206 -0.35 11.25 -35.10
C HIS A 206 -0.73 9.77 -35.01
N ASP A 207 -1.03 9.13 -36.14
CA ASP A 207 -1.38 7.72 -36.20
C ASP A 207 -0.22 6.84 -35.71
N GLN A 208 1.02 7.15 -36.12
CA GLN A 208 2.22 6.46 -35.64
C GLN A 208 2.37 6.61 -34.11
N SER A 209 2.22 7.83 -33.58
CA SER A 209 2.25 8.08 -32.13
C SER A 209 1.16 7.28 -31.41
N ALA A 210 -0.08 7.32 -31.92
CA ALA A 210 -1.22 6.60 -31.37
C ALA A 210 -1.01 5.08 -31.35
N VAL A 211 -0.46 4.50 -32.42
CA VAL A 211 -0.11 3.07 -32.48
C VAL A 211 0.90 2.70 -31.39
N THR A 212 1.96 3.50 -31.22
CA THR A 212 2.96 3.24 -30.16
C THR A 212 2.37 3.36 -28.74
N GLU A 213 1.44 4.28 -28.53
CA GLU A 213 0.71 4.41 -27.26
C GLU A 213 -0.18 3.20 -26.99
N ILE A 214 -0.91 2.69 -27.99
CA ILE A 214 -1.73 1.48 -27.88
C ILE A 214 -0.86 0.29 -27.49
N VAL A 215 0.29 0.10 -28.13
CA VAL A 215 1.22 -0.99 -27.81
C VAL A 215 1.68 -0.89 -26.35
N LEU A 216 2.14 0.29 -25.90
CA LEU A 216 2.57 0.46 -24.50
C LEU A 216 1.41 0.29 -23.51
N ALA A 217 0.19 0.70 -23.88
CA ALA A 217 -1.01 0.50 -23.08
C ALA A 217 -1.35 -0.99 -22.92
N GLN A 218 -1.12 -1.83 -23.93
CA GLN A 218 -1.28 -3.28 -23.81
C GLN A 218 -0.32 -3.88 -22.77
N PHE A 219 0.96 -3.47 -22.78
CA PHE A 219 1.92 -3.88 -21.75
C PHE A 219 1.45 -3.46 -20.36
N THR A 220 1.02 -2.20 -20.22
CA THR A 220 0.54 -1.63 -18.96
C THR A 220 -0.68 -2.39 -18.43
N ARG A 221 -1.68 -2.64 -19.28
CA ARG A 221 -2.90 -3.40 -18.91
C ARG A 221 -2.58 -4.81 -18.44
N LYS A 222 -1.72 -5.53 -19.17
CA LYS A 222 -1.32 -6.90 -18.78
C LYS A 222 -0.56 -6.89 -17.44
N ARG A 223 0.36 -5.94 -17.25
CA ARG A 223 1.08 -5.76 -15.98
C ARG A 223 0.13 -5.43 -14.83
N ASP A 224 -0.83 -4.54 -15.04
CA ASP A 224 -1.79 -4.13 -14.00
C ASP A 224 -2.77 -5.26 -13.64
N ALA A 225 -3.06 -6.18 -14.57
CA ALA A 225 -3.75 -7.43 -14.26
C ALA A 225 -2.89 -8.32 -13.34
N LEU A 226 -1.60 -8.48 -13.63
CA LEU A 226 -0.67 -9.26 -12.80
C LEU A 226 -0.50 -8.65 -11.40
N LYS A 227 -0.51 -7.32 -11.26
CA LYS A 227 -0.41 -6.62 -9.95
C LYS A 227 -1.48 -7.03 -8.94
N LYS A 228 -2.63 -7.52 -9.38
CA LYS A 228 -3.71 -7.94 -8.46
C LYS A 228 -3.40 -9.26 -7.76
N ILE A 229 -2.62 -10.11 -8.40
CA ILE A 229 -2.31 -11.49 -7.99
C ILE A 229 -0.81 -11.70 -7.71
N CYS A 230 -0.03 -10.61 -7.65
CA CYS A 230 1.40 -10.68 -7.44
C CYS A 230 1.76 -10.87 -5.96
N ASP A 231 3.00 -11.26 -5.72
CA ASP A 231 3.61 -11.14 -4.40
C ASP A 231 3.64 -9.66 -3.99
N GLY A 232 3.30 -9.38 -2.74
CA GLY A 232 3.29 -8.01 -2.20
C GLY A 232 2.04 -7.22 -2.51
N ASN A 233 0.97 -7.84 -3.04
CA ASN A 233 -0.31 -7.17 -3.31
C ASN A 233 -0.95 -6.56 -2.04
N ILE A 234 -0.64 -7.07 -0.85
CA ILE A 234 -1.07 -6.51 0.45
C ILE A 234 -0.09 -5.47 1.02
N ILE A 235 1.06 -5.23 0.39
CA ILE A 235 2.09 -4.30 0.87
C ILE A 235 1.75 -2.90 0.37
N GLY A 236 1.52 -2.00 1.31
CA GLY A 236 1.22 -0.60 0.99
C GLY A 236 2.42 0.29 0.78
N ASP A 237 2.14 1.46 0.18
CA ASP A 237 3.07 2.56 -0.04
C ASP A 237 3.42 3.33 1.25
N GLY A 238 2.77 3.01 2.37
CA GLY A 238 2.94 3.67 3.66
C GLY A 238 2.08 4.93 3.84
N GLY A 239 1.22 5.26 2.87
CA GLY A 239 0.35 6.44 2.93
C GLY A 239 -0.90 6.22 3.77
N LYS A 240 -1.95 5.64 3.18
CA LYS A 240 -3.23 5.36 3.86
C LYS A 240 -3.27 3.93 4.43
N PRO A 241 -4.00 3.68 5.53
CA PRO A 241 -4.17 2.33 6.05
C PRO A 241 -4.91 1.48 5.00
N GLN A 242 -4.19 0.55 4.38
CA GLN A 242 -4.76 -0.36 3.39
C GLN A 242 -5.67 -1.41 4.05
N THR A 243 -5.29 -1.87 5.24
CA THR A 243 -6.09 -2.78 6.06
C THR A 243 -7.02 -1.96 6.95
N THR A 244 -8.27 -1.79 6.54
CA THR A 244 -9.33 -1.20 7.39
C THR A 244 -10.07 -2.27 8.17
N GLN A 245 -10.31 -3.42 7.56
CA GLN A 245 -10.92 -4.60 8.20
C GLN A 245 -9.87 -5.68 8.46
N PRO A 246 -10.02 -6.49 9.54
CA PRO A 246 -9.12 -7.60 9.81
C PRO A 246 -9.04 -8.57 8.63
N GLN A 247 -7.83 -8.93 8.20
CA GLN A 247 -7.62 -9.98 7.19
C GLN A 247 -7.11 -11.25 7.88
N PHE A 248 -7.56 -12.39 7.39
CA PHE A 248 -7.31 -13.70 8.00
C PHE A 248 -6.59 -14.61 7.01
N TYR A 249 -5.41 -15.09 7.39
CA TYR A 249 -4.60 -16.01 6.59
C TYR A 249 -4.47 -17.33 7.32
N HIS A 250 -4.90 -18.41 6.69
CA HIS A 250 -4.98 -19.73 7.30
C HIS A 250 -3.82 -20.61 6.85
N PHE A 251 -3.19 -21.30 7.80
CA PHE A 251 -2.02 -22.12 7.56
C PHE A 251 -2.27 -23.55 8.01
N ALA A 252 -1.98 -24.50 7.13
CA ALA A 252 -1.95 -25.92 7.43
C ALA A 252 -0.51 -26.41 7.24
N THR A 253 0.23 -26.49 8.35
CA THR A 253 1.65 -26.89 8.33
C THR A 253 1.84 -28.19 9.13
N ARG A 254 3.04 -28.78 9.04
CA ARG A 254 3.40 -29.94 9.87
C ARG A 254 3.33 -29.67 11.38
N TRP A 255 3.38 -28.40 11.80
CA TRP A 255 3.29 -27.97 13.19
C TRP A 255 1.86 -27.75 13.69
N GLY A 256 0.86 -27.93 12.80
CA GLY A 256 -0.55 -27.78 13.10
C GLY A 256 -1.23 -26.70 12.28
N ARG A 257 -2.51 -26.47 12.60
CA ARG A 257 -3.35 -25.44 12.00
C ARG A 257 -3.32 -24.18 12.84
N PHE A 258 -3.04 -23.06 12.21
CA PHE A 258 -3.02 -21.76 12.85
C PHE A 258 -3.43 -20.68 11.85
N ARG A 259 -3.76 -19.51 12.38
CA ARG A 259 -4.21 -18.36 11.60
C ARG A 259 -3.38 -17.14 11.95
N ILE A 260 -2.94 -16.40 10.94
CA ILE A 260 -2.40 -15.06 11.10
C ILE A 260 -3.51 -14.06 10.81
N THR A 261 -3.70 -13.12 11.72
CA THR A 261 -4.68 -12.03 11.57
C THR A 261 -3.94 -10.72 11.37
N ASP A 262 -4.12 -10.08 10.21
CA ASP A 262 -3.64 -8.73 9.94
C ASP A 262 -4.63 -7.71 10.47
N LEU A 263 -4.23 -6.96 11.49
CA LEU A 263 -5.06 -5.90 12.07
C LEU A 263 -4.71 -4.55 11.45
N GLY A 264 -5.74 -3.75 11.18
CA GLY A 264 -5.58 -2.35 10.79
C GLY A 264 -4.76 -1.55 11.81
N GLY A 265 -4.08 -0.51 11.32
CA GLY A 265 -3.25 0.35 12.17
C GLY A 265 -4.08 1.18 13.16
N THR A 266 -3.43 1.88 14.09
CA THR A 266 -4.09 2.68 15.15
C THR A 266 -4.87 3.91 14.66
N GLY A 267 -4.83 4.23 13.36
CA GLY A 267 -5.52 5.36 12.71
C GLY A 267 -6.69 4.95 11.81
N LEU A 268 -7.50 3.97 12.24
CA LEU A 268 -8.65 3.50 11.45
C LEU A 268 -9.68 4.61 11.19
N PRO A 269 -10.18 4.76 9.96
CA PRO A 269 -11.04 5.88 9.57
C PRO A 269 -12.49 5.76 10.07
N SER A 270 -12.93 4.58 10.55
CA SER A 270 -14.31 4.37 11.02
C SER A 270 -14.38 3.61 12.34
N GLN A 271 -15.42 3.91 13.13
CA GLN A 271 -15.69 3.23 14.40
C GLN A 271 -15.97 1.73 14.21
N ILE A 272 -16.63 1.34 13.12
CA ILE A 272 -16.91 -0.07 12.80
C ILE A 272 -15.60 -0.82 12.58
N ALA A 273 -14.67 -0.25 11.82
CA ALA A 273 -13.35 -0.84 11.59
C ALA A 273 -12.60 -1.01 12.92
N ALA A 274 -12.66 -0.02 13.81
CA ALA A 274 -12.05 -0.11 15.13
C ALA A 274 -12.64 -1.26 15.97
N VAL A 275 -13.97 -1.41 15.98
CA VAL A 275 -14.65 -2.51 16.70
C VAL A 275 -14.26 -3.89 16.16
N GLN A 276 -14.23 -4.06 14.84
CA GLN A 276 -13.87 -5.34 14.21
C GLN A 276 -12.42 -5.73 14.51
N ASN A 277 -11.49 -4.78 14.42
CA ASN A 277 -10.08 -5.01 14.77
C ASN A 277 -9.91 -5.32 16.26
N LEU A 278 -10.68 -4.65 17.12
CA LEU A 278 -10.68 -4.93 18.54
C LEU A 278 -11.20 -6.33 18.86
N GLN A 279 -12.28 -6.75 18.21
CA GLN A 279 -12.81 -8.11 18.35
C GLN A 279 -11.77 -9.12 17.90
N ALA A 280 -11.18 -8.96 16.72
CA ALA A 280 -10.15 -9.84 16.19
C ALA A 280 -8.91 -9.92 17.10
N LEU A 281 -8.48 -8.81 17.70
CA LEU A 281 -7.41 -8.77 18.70
C LEU A 281 -7.76 -9.58 19.95
N LYS A 282 -9.00 -9.50 20.44
CA LYS A 282 -9.48 -10.30 21.58
C LYS A 282 -9.55 -11.81 21.30
N GLN A 283 -9.61 -12.23 20.03
CA GLN A 283 -9.57 -13.66 19.68
C GLN A 283 -8.15 -14.22 19.63
N ALA A 284 -7.14 -13.35 19.63
CA ALA A 284 -5.75 -13.74 19.47
C ALA A 284 -5.23 -14.50 20.70
N HIS A 285 -4.50 -15.58 20.46
CA HIS A 285 -3.77 -16.31 21.48
C HIS A 285 -2.35 -15.75 21.66
N ALA A 286 -1.82 -15.16 20.59
CA ALA A 286 -0.58 -14.43 20.61
C ALA A 286 -0.67 -13.17 19.76
N VAL A 287 0.11 -12.15 20.12
CA VAL A 287 0.19 -10.87 19.43
C VAL A 287 1.63 -10.58 19.10
N PHE A 288 1.90 -10.38 17.81
CA PHE A 288 3.11 -9.69 17.36
C PHE A 288 2.83 -8.20 17.32
N TYR A 289 3.49 -7.47 18.21
CA TYR A 289 3.48 -6.02 18.17
C TYR A 289 4.62 -5.52 17.29
N VAL A 290 4.29 -5.01 16.11
CA VAL A 290 5.24 -4.56 15.10
C VAL A 290 5.48 -3.07 15.25
N VAL A 291 6.74 -2.69 15.43
CA VAL A 291 7.18 -1.30 15.51
C VAL A 291 8.22 -1.03 14.44
N ASN A 292 8.27 0.21 13.98
CA ASN A 292 9.38 0.71 13.17
C ASN A 292 10.41 1.33 14.12
N ASP A 293 11.69 1.12 13.84
CA ASP A 293 12.77 1.72 14.63
C ASP A 293 12.78 3.28 14.60
N ALA A 294 12.06 3.89 13.64
CA ALA A 294 11.82 5.33 13.60
C ALA A 294 10.85 5.83 14.70
N ILE A 295 9.66 5.20 14.80
CA ILE A 295 8.56 5.63 15.69
C ILE A 295 8.35 4.54 16.74
N MET A 296 8.76 4.84 17.97
CA MET A 296 8.59 3.94 19.09
C MET A 296 7.24 4.19 19.77
N PRO A 297 6.59 3.14 20.29
CA PRO A 297 5.30 3.25 20.95
C PRO A 297 5.41 4.03 22.26
N THR A 298 4.35 4.76 22.61
CA THR A 298 4.25 5.46 23.89
C THR A 298 3.72 4.52 24.97
N PRO A 299 4.04 4.77 26.26
CA PRO A 299 3.47 3.99 27.37
C PRO A 299 1.92 3.95 27.34
N ALA A 300 1.27 5.07 27.01
CA ALA A 300 -0.19 5.14 26.88
C ALA A 300 -0.74 4.22 25.76
N ALA A 301 -0.03 4.09 24.64
CA ALA A 301 -0.41 3.18 23.56
C ALA A 301 -0.30 1.71 24.00
N LEU A 302 0.76 1.36 24.75
CA LEU A 302 0.93 0.03 25.33
C LEU A 302 -0.14 -0.29 26.38
N GLU A 303 -0.48 0.67 27.22
CA GLU A 303 -1.56 0.52 28.21
C GLU A 303 -2.91 0.32 27.52
N LYS A 304 -3.19 1.08 26.45
CA LYS A 304 -4.38 0.87 25.63
C LYS A 304 -4.39 -0.52 25.01
N LEU A 305 -3.26 -1.01 24.49
CA LEU A 305 -3.17 -2.38 24.00
C LEU A 305 -3.47 -3.38 25.12
N ARG A 306 -2.82 -3.26 26.27
CA ARG A 306 -3.00 -4.13 27.44
C ARG A 306 -4.46 -4.24 27.86
N LYS A 307 -5.21 -3.13 27.92
CA LYS A 307 -6.65 -3.12 28.28
C LYS A 307 -7.54 -3.97 27.37
N HIS A 308 -7.08 -4.25 26.16
CA HIS A 308 -7.83 -5.00 25.15
C HIS A 308 -7.32 -6.42 24.93
N LEU A 309 -6.15 -6.74 25.46
CA LEU A 309 -5.61 -8.09 25.45
C LEU A 309 -6.22 -8.89 26.59
N GLN A 310 -6.31 -10.19 26.39
CA GLN A 310 -6.74 -11.11 27.44
C GLN A 310 -5.51 -11.52 28.27
N ASP A 311 -5.73 -11.83 29.55
CA ASP A 311 -4.71 -12.14 30.58
C ASP A 311 -3.79 -13.35 30.28
N GLN A 312 -3.90 -14.00 29.12
CA GLN A 312 -3.06 -15.13 28.71
C GLN A 312 -2.49 -14.96 27.30
N THR A 313 -2.60 -13.77 26.72
CA THR A 313 -2.15 -13.51 25.35
C THR A 313 -0.63 -13.43 25.34
N GLU A 314 0.05 -14.31 24.57
CA GLU A 314 1.50 -14.23 24.41
C GLU A 314 1.87 -12.98 23.58
N ILE A 315 2.67 -12.06 24.11
CA ILE A 315 3.07 -10.84 23.38
C ILE A 315 4.54 -10.94 23.01
N ARG A 316 4.85 -10.67 21.74
CA ARG A 316 6.21 -10.51 21.26
C ARG A 316 6.36 -9.21 20.49
N LEU A 317 7.47 -8.53 20.72
CA LEU A 317 7.83 -7.33 19.99
C LEU A 317 8.55 -7.73 18.70
N ILE A 318 8.16 -7.14 17.57
CA ILE A 318 8.93 -7.18 16.32
C ILE A 318 9.41 -5.77 16.01
N VAL A 319 10.72 -5.56 16.04
CA VAL A 319 11.36 -4.32 15.59
C VAL A 319 11.74 -4.47 14.12
N ASN A 320 11.06 -3.72 13.26
CA ASN A 320 11.36 -3.65 11.84
C ASN A 320 12.39 -2.55 11.56
N TRP A 321 13.52 -2.94 10.98
CA TRP A 321 14.61 -2.05 10.58
C TRP A 321 14.36 -1.52 9.17
N GLN A 322 13.87 -0.28 9.07
CA GLN A 322 13.65 0.30 7.76
C GLN A 322 14.96 0.68 7.09
N SER A 323 15.18 0.10 5.90
CA SER A 323 16.30 0.42 5.05
C SER A 323 15.91 0.20 3.59
N ASN A 324 16.44 1.06 2.72
CA ASN A 324 16.28 0.90 1.27
C ASN A 324 17.53 0.24 0.64
N THR A 325 18.61 0.09 1.41
CA THR A 325 19.86 -0.54 0.98
C THR A 325 20.50 -1.33 2.11
N LEU A 326 21.29 -2.34 1.76
CA LEU A 326 21.99 -3.19 2.72
C LEU A 326 23.05 -2.43 3.54
N ALA A 327 23.75 -1.46 2.94
CA ALA A 327 24.75 -0.65 3.63
C ALA A 327 24.12 0.23 4.73
N GLN A 328 22.98 0.86 4.42
CA GLN A 328 22.21 1.61 5.42
C GLN A 328 21.74 0.71 6.55
N TRP A 329 21.31 -0.51 6.23
CA TRP A 329 20.86 -1.49 7.21
C TRP A 329 21.97 -1.89 8.20
N LYS A 330 23.16 -2.30 7.71
CA LYS A 330 24.30 -2.68 8.56
C LYS A 330 24.70 -1.54 9.51
N LYS A 331 24.85 -0.32 8.96
CA LYS A 331 25.15 0.88 9.74
C LYS A 331 24.10 1.17 10.83
N ARG A 332 22.84 0.85 10.55
CA ARG A 332 21.71 1.09 11.46
C ARG A 332 21.69 0.07 12.60
N LEU A 333 21.96 -1.20 12.31
CA LEU A 333 22.14 -2.27 13.30
C LEU A 333 23.28 -1.99 14.27
N GLU A 334 24.39 -1.45 13.77
CA GLU A 334 25.58 -1.12 14.55
C GLU A 334 25.45 0.20 15.34
N SER A 335 24.36 0.96 15.14
CA SER A 335 24.18 2.27 15.78
C SER A 335 23.92 2.15 17.29
N PRO A 336 24.80 2.67 18.16
CA PRO A 336 24.61 2.59 19.62
C PRO A 336 23.33 3.28 20.08
N LYS A 337 22.98 4.40 19.43
CA LYS A 337 21.74 5.15 19.71
C LYS A 337 20.49 4.31 19.48
N ILE A 338 20.46 3.53 18.39
CA ILE A 338 19.28 2.73 18.08
C ILE A 338 19.25 1.46 18.94
N GLN A 339 20.40 0.84 19.19
CA GLN A 339 20.50 -0.27 20.15
C GLN A 339 19.99 0.12 21.53
N HIS A 340 20.38 1.29 22.06
CA HIS A 340 19.87 1.79 23.33
C HIS A 340 18.35 2.03 23.31
N ARG A 341 17.80 2.63 22.23
CA ARG A 341 16.34 2.81 22.08
C ARG A 341 15.59 1.47 22.08
N VAL A 342 16.14 0.48 21.38
CA VAL A 342 15.55 -0.86 21.29
C VAL A 342 15.59 -1.57 22.66
N GLN A 343 16.70 -1.46 23.40
CA GLN A 343 16.80 -1.98 24.77
C GLN A 343 15.81 -1.30 25.72
N SER A 344 15.70 0.03 25.66
CA SER A 344 14.72 0.78 26.46
C SER A 344 13.28 0.33 26.16
N LEU A 345 12.97 0.06 24.89
CA LEU A 345 11.65 -0.47 24.50
C LEU A 345 11.42 -1.89 25.03
N ASP A 346 12.41 -2.79 24.96
CA ASP A 346 12.30 -4.15 25.54
C ASP A 346 11.99 -4.08 27.04
N THR A 347 12.68 -3.21 27.77
CA THR A 347 12.42 -2.96 29.21
C THR A 347 11.00 -2.43 29.44
N MET A 348 10.54 -1.48 28.64
CA MET A 348 9.18 -0.94 28.74
C MET A 348 8.12 -2.03 28.48
N MET A 349 8.33 -2.87 27.46
CA MET A 349 7.44 -4.00 27.17
C MET A 349 7.39 -5.00 28.33
N ARG A 350 8.53 -5.32 28.95
CA ARG A 350 8.60 -6.17 30.16
C ARG A 350 7.83 -5.57 31.33
N GLN A 351 7.99 -4.28 31.59
CA GLN A 351 7.26 -3.59 32.66
C GLN A 351 5.75 -3.61 32.43
N GLN A 352 5.30 -3.43 31.18
CA GLN A 352 3.87 -3.36 30.86
C GLN A 352 3.18 -4.71 30.81
N PHE A 353 3.86 -5.77 30.35
CA PHE A 353 3.23 -7.06 30.07
C PHE A 353 3.75 -8.22 30.92
N GLY A 354 4.80 -8.01 31.73
CA GLY A 354 5.29 -9.00 32.69
C GLY A 354 5.60 -10.36 32.07
N GLU A 355 5.06 -11.42 32.67
CA GLU A 355 5.24 -12.81 32.22
C GLU A 355 4.63 -13.11 30.85
N HIS A 356 3.69 -12.27 30.37
CA HIS A 356 3.09 -12.42 29.04
C HIS A 356 4.00 -11.92 27.92
N TYR A 357 5.05 -11.16 28.24
CA TYR A 357 6.03 -10.72 27.26
C TYR A 357 7.11 -11.77 27.01
N HIS A 358 7.14 -12.28 25.78
CA HIS A 358 8.02 -13.36 25.36
C HIS A 358 9.24 -12.88 24.55
N GLY A 359 9.64 -11.62 24.77
CA GLY A 359 10.84 -11.03 24.19
C GLY A 359 10.64 -10.40 22.81
N MET A 360 11.77 -9.98 22.26
CA MET A 360 11.86 -9.21 21.03
C MET A 360 12.48 -10.02 19.89
N LEU A 361 11.98 -9.77 18.69
CA LEU A 361 12.56 -10.19 17.42
C LEU A 361 12.90 -8.96 16.58
N THR A 362 13.93 -9.10 15.76
CA THR A 362 14.35 -8.08 14.80
C THR A 362 14.13 -8.60 13.39
N ILE A 363 13.67 -7.73 12.48
CA ILE A 363 13.47 -8.08 11.08
C ILE A 363 13.77 -6.88 10.17
N ALA A 364 14.27 -7.16 8.97
CA ALA A 364 14.29 -6.19 7.87
C ALA A 364 13.21 -6.62 6.87
N ALA A 365 11.99 -6.08 7.01
CA ALA A 365 10.81 -6.63 6.35
C ALA A 365 10.87 -6.60 4.81
N LYS A 366 11.45 -5.55 4.21
CA LYS A 366 11.63 -5.45 2.76
C LYS A 366 12.61 -6.50 2.22
N PRO A 367 13.86 -6.59 2.73
CA PRO A 367 14.77 -7.68 2.38
C PRO A 367 14.17 -9.08 2.60
N ALA A 368 13.46 -9.30 3.72
CA ALA A 368 12.79 -10.56 4.01
C ALA A 368 11.70 -10.90 2.97
N PHE A 369 10.93 -9.92 2.51
CA PHE A 369 9.97 -10.12 1.43
C PHE A 369 10.69 -10.45 0.11
N TYR A 370 11.71 -9.66 -0.26
CA TYR A 370 12.45 -9.87 -1.50
C TYR A 370 13.24 -11.18 -1.53
N SER A 371 13.60 -11.75 -0.38
CA SER A 371 14.27 -13.05 -0.34
C SER A 371 13.35 -14.22 -0.71
N VAL A 372 12.02 -14.03 -0.65
CA VAL A 372 11.05 -15.12 -0.90
C VAL A 372 10.06 -14.81 -2.03
N ALA A 373 9.97 -13.56 -2.47
CA ALA A 373 9.14 -13.16 -3.59
C ALA A 373 9.63 -13.80 -4.90
N ALA A 374 8.71 -14.35 -5.68
CA ALA A 374 9.00 -14.95 -6.99
C ALA A 374 8.02 -14.48 -8.07
N CYS A 375 6.84 -14.01 -7.65
CA CYS A 375 5.76 -13.59 -8.54
C CYS A 375 5.60 -12.06 -8.50
N LEU A 376 6.64 -11.32 -8.86
CA LEU A 376 6.59 -9.85 -8.93
C LEU A 376 6.16 -9.38 -10.33
N PRO A 377 5.37 -8.29 -10.45
CA PRO A 377 5.01 -7.74 -11.74
C PRO A 377 6.26 -7.29 -12.51
N PRO A 378 6.39 -7.66 -13.79
CA PRO A 378 7.58 -7.32 -14.56
C PRO A 378 7.69 -5.81 -14.78
N PHE A 379 8.93 -5.34 -14.77
CA PHE A 379 9.38 -3.95 -15.01
C PHE A 379 8.79 -2.95 -14.00
N GLY A 380 8.44 -3.45 -12.81
CA GLY A 380 8.03 -2.67 -11.66
C GLY A 380 9.20 -2.23 -10.79
N ASN A 381 8.94 -1.31 -9.86
CA ASN A 381 9.94 -0.86 -8.89
C ASN A 381 10.35 -2.00 -7.95
N GLU A 382 9.41 -2.88 -7.62
CA GLU A 382 9.57 -4.01 -6.72
C GLU A 382 10.54 -5.04 -7.32
N GLU A 383 10.38 -5.39 -8.60
CA GLU A 383 11.28 -6.29 -9.32
C GLU A 383 12.70 -5.69 -9.39
N GLN A 384 12.83 -4.40 -9.68
CA GLN A 384 14.12 -3.71 -9.72
C GLN A 384 14.80 -3.68 -8.34
N GLN A 385 14.04 -3.42 -7.27
CA GLN A 385 14.57 -3.44 -5.92
C GLN A 385 15.00 -4.85 -5.51
N GLN A 386 14.21 -5.87 -5.84
CA GLN A 386 14.59 -7.26 -5.59
C GLN A 386 15.90 -7.60 -6.31
N GLN A 387 16.01 -7.27 -7.61
CA GLN A 387 17.24 -7.48 -8.38
C GLN A 387 18.46 -6.78 -7.75
N HIS A 388 18.29 -5.58 -7.21
CA HIS A 388 19.37 -4.86 -6.52
C HIS A 388 19.86 -5.57 -5.26
N PHE A 389 18.95 -6.17 -4.46
CA PHE A 389 19.36 -6.97 -3.31
C PHE A 389 19.98 -8.31 -3.73
N LEU A 390 19.39 -8.97 -4.74
CA LEU A 390 19.85 -10.27 -5.23
C LEU A 390 21.16 -10.21 -6.04
N SER A 391 21.56 -9.03 -6.53
CA SER A 391 22.88 -8.87 -7.16
C SER A 391 24.04 -8.94 -6.15
N GLN A 392 23.75 -8.84 -4.85
CA GLN A 392 24.75 -8.84 -3.76
C GLN A 392 24.67 -10.09 -2.89
N HIS A 393 23.50 -10.74 -2.80
CA HIS A 393 23.22 -11.86 -1.91
C HIS A 393 22.31 -12.89 -2.56
N THR A 394 22.50 -14.16 -2.19
CA THR A 394 21.53 -15.21 -2.55
C THR A 394 20.21 -15.01 -1.79
N PRO A 395 19.09 -15.56 -2.28
CA PRO A 395 17.82 -15.55 -1.54
C PRO A 395 17.96 -16.12 -0.12
N GLU A 396 18.71 -17.20 0.06
CA GLU A 396 18.92 -17.86 1.34
C GLU A 396 19.73 -16.98 2.31
N GLU A 397 20.78 -16.32 1.83
CA GLU A 397 21.55 -15.36 2.61
C GLU A 397 20.70 -14.16 3.02
N LEU A 398 19.90 -13.62 2.10
CA LEU A 398 19.03 -12.48 2.36
C LEU A 398 17.94 -12.83 3.37
N MET A 399 17.41 -14.05 3.32
CA MET A 399 16.45 -14.58 4.30
C MET A 399 17.06 -14.71 5.70
N ALA A 400 18.31 -15.15 5.79
CA ALA A 400 19.03 -15.25 7.06
C ALA A 400 19.37 -13.87 7.63
N LEU A 401 19.98 -13.01 6.81
CA LEU A 401 20.40 -11.65 7.18
C LEU A 401 19.21 -10.78 7.60
N SER A 402 18.08 -10.87 6.89
CA SER A 402 16.88 -10.10 7.21
C SER A 402 16.20 -10.52 8.51
N GLY A 403 16.58 -11.64 9.12
CA GLY A 403 15.95 -12.18 10.33
C GLY A 403 14.69 -13.01 10.06
N LEU A 404 14.31 -13.24 8.79
CA LEU A 404 13.13 -14.04 8.44
C LEU A 404 13.27 -15.48 8.93
N ASN A 405 14.46 -16.08 8.81
CA ASN A 405 14.75 -17.42 9.34
C ASN A 405 14.45 -17.50 10.84
N THR A 406 14.96 -16.55 11.62
CA THR A 406 14.76 -16.49 13.06
C THR A 406 13.28 -16.33 13.42
N LEU A 407 12.55 -15.49 12.67
CA LEU A 407 11.11 -15.31 12.85
C LEU A 407 10.35 -16.61 12.58
N VAL A 408 10.59 -17.25 11.43
CA VAL A 408 9.95 -18.52 11.03
C VAL A 408 10.23 -19.63 12.05
N GLN A 409 11.50 -19.80 12.45
CA GLN A 409 11.88 -20.79 13.46
C GLN A 409 11.21 -20.51 14.80
N THR A 410 11.17 -19.24 15.23
CA THR A 410 10.56 -18.83 16.50
C THR A 410 9.04 -19.04 16.50
N LEU A 411 8.38 -18.78 15.37
CA LEU A 411 6.97 -19.07 15.16
C LEU A 411 6.71 -20.58 15.24
N CYS A 412 7.35 -21.37 14.38
CA CYS A 412 7.12 -22.80 14.24
C CYS A 412 7.52 -23.60 15.48
N ASN A 413 8.71 -23.34 16.03
CA ASN A 413 9.28 -24.18 17.09
C ASN A 413 8.86 -23.72 18.50
N LYS A 414 8.64 -22.42 18.73
CA LYS A 414 8.33 -21.90 20.07
C LYS A 414 6.84 -21.57 20.26
N MET A 415 6.17 -20.99 19.26
CA MET A 415 4.77 -20.57 19.41
C MET A 415 3.79 -21.70 19.11
N LEU A 416 3.99 -22.35 17.95
CA LEU A 416 3.06 -23.36 17.44
C LEU A 416 3.22 -24.74 18.10
N HIS A 417 4.35 -24.98 18.79
CA HIS A 417 4.51 -26.19 19.58
C HIS A 417 3.40 -26.30 20.65
N ASN A 418 2.68 -27.41 20.65
CA ASN A 418 1.49 -27.64 21.49
C ASN A 418 0.36 -26.60 21.34
N ALA A 419 0.25 -25.94 20.18
CA ALA A 419 -0.77 -24.94 19.87
C ALA A 419 -2.19 -25.33 20.33
N SER A 420 -2.67 -26.55 19.99
CA SER A 420 -4.01 -26.99 20.40
C SER A 420 -4.18 -27.11 21.92
N ALA A 421 -3.11 -27.45 22.65
CA ALA A 421 -3.17 -27.50 24.11
C ALA A 421 -3.19 -26.08 24.70
N LYS A 422 -2.42 -25.14 24.12
CA LYS A 422 -2.45 -23.71 24.48
C LYS A 422 -3.83 -23.12 24.26
N VAL A 423 -4.44 -23.30 23.09
CA VAL A 423 -5.82 -22.84 22.77
C VAL A 423 -6.80 -23.33 23.84
N ARG A 424 -6.77 -24.64 24.15
CA ARG A 424 -7.63 -25.22 25.20
C ARG A 424 -7.39 -24.59 26.57
N LYS A 425 -6.12 -24.53 27.01
CA LYS A 425 -5.75 -23.99 28.32
C LYS A 425 -6.20 -22.53 28.46
N THR A 426 -5.91 -21.72 27.46
CA THR A 426 -6.25 -20.29 27.41
C THR A 426 -7.75 -20.07 27.47
N ASN A 427 -8.54 -20.81 26.68
CA ASN A 427 -9.99 -20.61 26.70
C ASN A 427 -10.69 -21.20 27.94
N ILE A 428 -10.19 -22.31 28.51
CA ILE A 428 -10.64 -22.81 29.82
C ILE A 428 -10.40 -21.76 30.91
N HIS A 429 -9.21 -21.18 30.93
CA HIS A 429 -8.84 -20.16 31.92
C HIS A 429 -9.71 -18.90 31.79
N LYS A 430 -10.03 -18.45 30.58
CA LYS A 430 -10.96 -17.32 30.38
C LYS A 430 -12.32 -17.57 31.00
N ALA A 431 -12.87 -18.77 30.80
CA ALA A 431 -14.12 -19.20 31.39
C ALA A 431 -14.05 -19.25 32.93
N ASP A 432 -12.94 -19.75 33.48
CA ASP A 432 -12.69 -19.79 34.93
C ASP A 432 -12.56 -18.39 35.54
N CYS A 433 -11.79 -17.49 34.93
CA CYS A 433 -11.65 -16.10 35.38
C CYS A 433 -12.99 -15.35 35.40
N LEU A 434 -13.80 -15.51 34.34
CA LEU A 434 -15.14 -14.93 34.29
C LEU A 434 -15.99 -15.41 35.47
N LEU A 435 -16.00 -16.72 35.72
CA LEU A 435 -16.76 -17.31 36.82
C LEU A 435 -16.26 -16.80 38.18
N ARG A 436 -14.94 -16.76 38.40
CA ARG A 436 -14.35 -16.26 39.65
C ARG A 436 -14.68 -14.79 39.90
N ASN A 437 -14.56 -13.93 38.89
CA ASN A 437 -14.87 -12.51 39.03
C ASN A 437 -16.36 -12.31 39.36
N ALA A 438 -17.24 -13.08 38.74
CA ALA A 438 -18.66 -13.04 39.05
C ALA A 438 -18.96 -13.55 40.47
N ILE A 439 -18.27 -14.61 40.93
CA ILE A 439 -18.39 -15.10 42.31
C ILE A 439 -17.89 -14.04 43.31
N ILE A 440 -16.74 -13.40 43.06
CA ILE A 440 -16.22 -12.33 43.91
C ILE A 440 -17.25 -11.18 44.01
N ALA A 441 -17.86 -10.78 42.90
CA ALA A 441 -18.89 -9.74 42.89
C ALA A 441 -20.14 -10.15 43.71
N LEU A 442 -20.56 -11.42 43.64
CA LEU A 442 -21.64 -11.96 44.45
C LEU A 442 -21.28 -12.02 45.95
N ASP A 443 -20.04 -12.41 46.27
CA ASP A 443 -19.56 -12.47 47.64
C ASP A 443 -19.41 -11.06 48.25
N SER A 444 -18.96 -10.07 47.48
CA SER A 444 -18.95 -8.66 47.92
C SER A 444 -20.36 -8.14 48.19
N ALA A 445 -21.32 -8.43 47.31
CA ALA A 445 -22.73 -8.09 47.51
C ALA A 445 -23.33 -8.72 48.79
N ARG A 446 -22.82 -9.89 49.20
CA ARG A 446 -23.20 -10.57 50.44
C ARG A 446 -22.59 -9.92 51.69
N HIS A 447 -21.38 -9.36 51.61
CA HIS A 447 -20.69 -8.74 52.75
C HIS A 447 -21.16 -7.31 53.02
N ASP A 448 -21.53 -6.53 52.00
CA ASP A 448 -22.04 -5.15 52.18
C ASP A 448 -23.42 -5.09 52.88
N GLN A 449 -24.08 -6.23 53.09
CA GLN A 449 -25.33 -6.35 53.84
C GLN A 449 -25.19 -7.01 55.22
N GLN A 450 -23.97 -7.42 55.64
CA GLN A 450 -23.77 -7.79 57.04
C GLN A 450 -23.70 -6.51 57.88
N PRO A 451 -24.54 -6.35 58.93
CA PRO A 451 -24.43 -5.20 59.80
C PRO A 451 -23.03 -5.19 60.42
N GLN A 452 -22.36 -4.03 60.38
CA GLN A 452 -21.18 -3.79 61.21
C GLN A 452 -21.58 -4.07 62.66
N VAL A 453 -21.19 -5.24 63.17
CA VAL A 453 -21.36 -5.58 64.57
C VAL A 453 -20.38 -4.69 65.33
N ALA A 454 -20.93 -3.67 65.98
CA ALA A 454 -20.23 -2.78 66.91
C ALA A 454 -19.81 -3.52 68.19
#